data_AF-A0AA95HYI6-F1
#
_entry.id   AF-A0AA95HYI6-F1
#
_cell.length_a   1.000
_cell.length_b   1.000
_cell.length_c   1.000
_cell.angle_alpha   90.00
_cell.angle_beta   90.00
_cell.angle_gamma   90.00
#
_symmetry.space_group_name_H-M   'P 1'
#
loop_
_entity.id
_entity.type
_entity.pdbx_description
1 polymer ?
#
loop_
_entity_poly.entity_id
_entity_poly.type
_entity_poly.pdbx_seq_one_letter_code
_entity_poly.pdbx_strand_id
1 'polypeptide(L)' 'MAIKMFAEILKYPYVIVYDTANGNKLHKTNCSYITKKNFDLKVIINQEKNGYYRPLEHVEKLNDPSVKPCKVCKPINE' A
#
# COMPACT_ATOMS: atom_id res chain seq x y z
N MET A 1 -3.46 12.54 2.21
CA MET A 1 -2.07 12.76 2.65
C MET A 1 -1.33 11.44 2.53
N ALA A 2 -0.18 11.43 1.88
CA ALA A 2 0.67 10.25 1.84
C ALA A 2 1.49 10.16 3.12
N ILE A 3 1.62 8.94 3.64
CA ILE A 3 2.35 8.70 4.90
C ILE A 3 3.84 8.71 4.63
N LYS A 4 4.58 9.48 5.44
CA LYS A 4 6.06 9.61 5.35
C LYS A 4 6.83 8.71 6.32
N MET A 5 6.14 7.92 7.15
CA MET A 5 6.77 7.03 8.11
C MET A 5 6.18 5.62 8.00
N PHE A 6 7.03 4.62 7.79
CA PHE A 6 6.60 3.23 7.65
C PHE A 6 5.81 2.73 8.88
N ALA A 7 6.18 3.15 10.08
CA ALA A 7 5.51 2.75 11.32
C ALA A 7 4.03 3.14 11.35
N GLU A 8 3.65 4.27 10.73
CA GLU A 8 2.25 4.70 10.68
C GLU A 8 1.40 3.78 9.79
N ILE A 9 1.99 3.16 8.75
CA ILE A 9 1.29 2.18 7.91
C ILE A 9 0.91 0.95 8.75
N LEU A 10 1.82 0.49 9.62
CA LEU A 10 1.63 -0.71 10.42
C LEU A 10 0.50 -0.60 11.46
N LYS A 11 0.02 0.62 11.73
CA LYS A 11 -1.15 0.86 12.60
C LYS A 11 -2.47 0.42 11.95
N TYR A 12 -2.47 0.22 10.64
CA TYR A 12 -3.65 -0.13 9.87
C TYR A 12 -3.60 -1.60 9.43
N PRO A 13 -4.75 -2.27 9.28
CA PRO A 13 -4.79 -3.64 8.79
C PRO A 13 -4.50 -3.74 7.28
N TYR A 14 -4.78 -2.67 6.52
CA TYR A 14 -4.59 -2.62 5.08
C TYR A 14 -3.80 -1.39 4.63
N VAL A 15 -3.20 -1.52 3.45
CA VAL A 15 -2.51 -0.42 2.78
C VAL A 15 -2.64 -0.55 1.27
N ILE A 16 -2.94 0.56 0.62
CA ILE A 16 -2.92 0.68 -0.84
C ILE A 16 -1.53 1.15 -1.23
N VAL A 17 -0.88 0.39 -2.11
CA VAL A 17 0.36 0.78 -2.78
C VAL A 17 -0.01 1.30 -4.15
N TYR A 18 0.09 2.61 -4.32
CA TYR A 18 0.02 3.25 -5.63
C TYR A 18 1.37 3.07 -6.32
N ASP A 19 1.37 2.55 -7.54
CA ASP A 19 2.57 2.24 -8.30
C ASP A 19 2.32 2.53 -9.78
N THR A 20 3.10 3.46 -10.33
CA THR A 20 2.95 3.91 -11.72
C THR A 20 3.38 2.86 -12.74
N ALA A 21 4.25 1.90 -12.37
CA ALA A 21 4.79 0.89 -13.27
C ALA A 21 4.02 -0.44 -13.20
N ASN A 22 3.50 -0.81 -12.02
CA ASN A 22 2.95 -2.14 -11.73
C ASN A 22 1.45 -2.14 -11.42
N GLY A 23 0.83 -0.95 -11.44
CA GLY A 23 -0.57 -0.73 -11.10
C GLY A 23 -0.82 -0.69 -9.59
N ASN A 24 -1.93 -0.07 -9.22
CA ASN A 24 -2.31 0.16 -7.83
C ASN A 24 -2.80 -1.14 -7.18
N LYS A 25 -2.28 -1.46 -6.00
CA LYS A 25 -2.59 -2.72 -5.32
C LYS A 25 -2.98 -2.50 -3.86
N LEU A 26 -4.04 -3.17 -3.43
CA LEU A 26 -4.38 -3.29 -2.02
C LEU A 26 -3.58 -4.44 -1.40
N HIS A 27 -3.01 -4.21 -0.22
CA HIS A 27 -2.28 -5.21 0.55
C HIS A 27 -2.80 -5.25 2.00
N LYS A 28 -2.67 -6.41 2.65
CA LYS A 28 -2.63 -6.48 4.11
C LYS A 28 -1.29 -5.91 4.58
N THR A 29 -1.23 -5.22 5.71
CA THR A 29 0.03 -4.61 6.19
C THR A 29 1.08 -5.64 6.62
N ASN A 30 0.65 -6.87 6.94
CA ASN A 30 1.53 -8.01 7.19
C ASN A 30 2.01 -8.73 5.90
N CYS A 31 1.70 -8.22 4.72
CA CYS A 31 2.14 -8.82 3.45
C CYS A 31 3.66 -8.71 3.30
N SER A 32 4.30 -9.77 2.78
CA SER A 32 5.76 -9.83 2.53
C SER A 32 6.30 -8.73 1.60
N TYR A 33 5.43 -8.08 0.82
CA TYR A 33 5.80 -6.95 -0.04
C TYR A 33 5.77 -5.60 0.70
N ILE A 34 5.09 -5.52 1.84
CA ILE A 34 4.98 -4.32 2.67
C ILE A 34 6.14 -4.35 3.67
N THR A 35 7.30 -3.91 3.20
CA THR A 35 8.53 -3.85 4.00
C THR A 35 9.03 -2.41 4.08
N LYS A 36 9.74 -2.08 5.16
CA LYS A 36 10.39 -0.79 5.33
C LYS A 36 11.31 -0.47 4.15
N LYS A 37 12.04 -1.45 3.63
CA LYS A 37 12.91 -1.29 2.46
C LYS A 37 12.12 -0.84 1.22
N ASN A 38 11.00 -1.51 0.91
CA ASN A 38 10.17 -1.16 -0.24
C ASN A 38 9.48 0.20 -0.07
N PHE A 39 9.11 0.54 1.17
CA PHE A 39 8.57 1.86 1.51
C PHE A 39 9.63 2.95 1.30
N ASP A 40 10.83 2.78 1.87
CA ASP A 40 11.91 3.76 1.80
C ASP A 40 12.33 4.02 0.35
N LEU A 41 12.45 2.97 -0.47
CA LEU A 41 12.78 3.09 -1.90
C LEU A 41 11.73 3.91 -2.67
N LYS A 42 10.44 3.71 -2.37
CA LYS A 42 9.33 4.30 -3.14
C LYS A 42 8.95 5.69 -2.65
N VAL A 43 8.87 5.90 -1.34
CA VAL A 43 8.37 7.13 -0.72
C VAL A 43 9.51 8.09 -0.38
N ILE A 44 10.59 7.60 0.22
CA ILE A 44 11.67 8.45 0.73
C ILE A 44 12.68 8.76 -0.38
N ILE A 45 13.29 7.73 -0.95
CA ILE A 45 14.36 7.87 -1.95
C ILE A 45 13.81 8.44 -3.24
N ASN A 46 12.69 7.90 -3.71
CA ASN A 46 12.09 8.32 -4.96
C ASN A 46 11.09 9.47 -4.81
N GLN A 47 10.97 10.06 -3.62
CA GLN A 47 10.11 11.22 -3.33
C GLN A 47 8.68 11.05 -3.87
N GLU A 48 8.13 9.84 -3.77
CA GLU A 48 6.77 9.50 -4.21
C GLU A 48 6.52 9.61 -5.73
N LYS A 49 7.56 9.86 -6.55
CA LYS A 49 7.42 10.06 -8.00
C LYS A 49 6.89 8.84 -8.74
N ASN A 50 7.25 7.63 -8.28
CA ASN A 50 6.76 6.36 -8.82
C ASN A 50 5.68 5.73 -7.94
N GLY A 51 4.98 6.54 -7.15
CA GLY A 51 3.87 6.12 -6.32
C GLY A 51 4.14 6.19 -4.82
N TYR A 52 3.11 5.87 -4.03
CA TYR A 52 3.05 6.15 -2.60
C TYR A 52 2.19 5.11 -1.88
N TYR A 53 2.22 5.15 -0.55
CA TYR A 53 1.43 4.25 0.30
C TYR A 53 0.28 5.05 0.94
N ARG A 54 -0.92 4.46 0.92
CA ARG A 54 -2.11 5.01 1.57
C ARG A 54 -2.69 3.96 2.50
N PRO A 55 -2.60 4.13 3.84
CA PRO A 55 -3.20 3.19 4.77
C PRO A 55 -4.73 3.18 4.64
N LEU A 56 -5.32 2.06 5.03
CA LEU A 56 -6.76 1.85 4.98
C LEU A 56 -7.20 1.02 6.19
N GLU A 57 -8.19 1.53 6.93
CA GLU A 57 -8.76 0.85 8.10
C GLU A 57 -9.65 -0.32 7.71
N HIS A 58 -10.47 -0.15 6.68
CA HIS A 58 -11.45 -1.13 6.24
C HIS A 58 -11.45 -1.22 4.72
N VAL A 59 -11.51 -2.43 4.18
CA VAL A 59 -11.58 -2.70 2.73
C VAL A 59 -12.77 -2.00 2.07
N GLU A 60 -13.88 -1.81 2.79
CA GLU A 60 -15.10 -1.14 2.32
C GLU A 60 -14.87 0.35 2.01
N LYS A 61 -13.82 0.96 2.60
CA LYS A 61 -13.43 2.35 2.29
C LYS A 61 -12.65 2.44 0.96
N LEU A 62 -12.43 1.33 0.27
CA LEU A 62 -11.81 1.31 -1.05
C LEU A 62 -12.81 1.74 -2.12
N ASN A 63 -12.76 3.03 -2.48
CA ASN A 63 -13.60 3.59 -3.54
C ASN A 63 -12.87 3.76 -4.88
N ASP A 64 -11.62 3.29 -4.99
CA ASP A 64 -10.79 3.49 -6.17
C ASP A 64 -10.81 2.24 -7.07
N PRO A 65 -11.48 2.27 -8.23
CA PRO A 65 -11.62 1.12 -9.11
C PRO A 65 -10.32 0.71 -9.80
N SER A 66 -9.28 1.55 -9.75
CA SER A 66 -7.96 1.22 -10.30
C SER A 66 -7.17 0.27 -9.40
N VAL A 67 -7.56 0.14 -8.12
CA VAL A 67 -6.85 -0.65 -7.12
C VAL A 67 -7.29 -2.11 -7.21
N LYS A 68 -6.32 -2.99 -7.47
CA LYS A 68 -6.55 -4.44 -7.51
C LYS A 68 -6.08 -5.11 -6.22
N PRO A 69 -6.71 -6.19 -5.76
CA PRO A 69 -6.21 -6.94 -4.61
C PRO A 69 -4.83 -7.55 -4.92
N CYS A 70 -3.92 -7.50 -3.96
CA CYS A 70 -2.65 -8.20 -4.05
C CYS A 70 -2.89 -9.71 -4.15
N LYS A 71 -2.32 -10.35 -5.18
CA LYS A 71 -2.45 -11.80 -5.41
C LYS A 71 -1.78 -12.66 -4.33
N VAL A 72 -0.82 -12.09 -3.58
CA VAL A 72 -0.03 -12.80 -2.56
C VAL A 72 -0.77 -12.84 -1.23
N CYS A 73 -1.16 -11.68 -0.69
CA CYS A 73 -1.85 -11.63 0.60
C CYS A 73 -3.39 -11.66 0.50
N LYS A 74 -3.95 -11.63 -0.71
CA LYS A 74 -5.39 -11.75 -1.02
C LYS A 74 -6.29 -11.00 -0.02
N PRO A 75 -6.22 -9.66 0.05
CA PRO A 75 -6.87 -8.89 1.10
C PRO A 75 -8.40 -8.83 1.04
N ILE A 76 -9.02 -9.27 -0.07
CA ILE A 76 -10.47 -9.21 -0.32
C ILE A 76 -11.04 -10.60 -0.68
N ASN A 77 -10.30 -11.68 -0.35
CA ASN A 77 -10.85 -13.03 -0.47
C ASN A 77 -10.96 -13.63 0.94
N GLU A 78 -12.11 -13.43 1.56
CA GLU A 78 -12.74 -14.35 2.51
C GLU A 78 -14.19 -14.54 2.07
#